data_AF-A0A075AQI8-F1
#
_entry.id   AF-A0A075AQI8-F1
#
_cell.length_a   1.000
_cell.length_b   1.000
_cell.length_c   1.000
_cell.angle_alpha   90.00
_cell.angle_beta   90.00
_cell.angle_gamma   90.00
#
_symmetry.space_group_name_H-M   'P 1'
#
loop_
_entity.id
_entity.type
_entity.pdbx_description
1 polymer ?
#
loop_
_entity_poly.entity_id
_entity_poly.type
_entity_poly.pdbx_seq_one_letter_code
_entity_poly.pdbx_strand_id
1 'polypeptide(L)'
;MSESVHYHLEKMVPELEEYVKTKIFSQDEVKNIVKKRTQMEYRISKNMAEKADFLKYIEYELNLETLRKARKERLGTMILFR
;
A
#
# COMPACT_ATOMS: atom_id res chain seq x y z
N MET A 1 3.37 -14.35 13.46
CA MET A 1 2.82 -13.98 12.14
C MET A 1 2.54 -15.28 11.40
N SER A 2 1.41 -15.43 10.69
CA SER A 2 1.18 -16.61 9.86
C SER A 2 2.12 -16.59 8.64
N GLU A 3 2.52 -17.76 8.15
CA GLU A 3 3.33 -17.91 6.93
C GLU A 3 2.62 -17.30 5.71
N SER A 4 1.29 -17.43 5.65
CA SER A 4 0.46 -16.80 4.61
C SER A 4 0.56 -15.26 4.63
N VAL A 5 0.46 -14.64 5.81
CA VAL A 5 0.58 -13.18 5.97
C VAL A 5 1.96 -12.70 5.55
N HIS A 6 3.01 -13.44 5.93
CA HIS A 6 4.37 -13.08 5.55
C HIS A 6 4.55 -13.12 4.03
N TYR A 7 4.09 -14.20 3.39
CA TYR A 7 4.11 -14.35 1.93
C TYR A 7 3.39 -13.22 1.20
N HIS A 8 2.22 -12.78 1.68
CA HIS A 8 1.48 -11.68 1.07
C HIS A 8 2.23 -10.34 1.20
N LEU A 9 2.84 -10.07 2.35
CA LEU A 9 3.61 -8.85 2.57
C LEU A 9 4.91 -8.81 1.75
N GLU A 10 5.61 -9.94 1.62
CA GLU A 10 6.83 -10.04 0.79
C GLU A 10 6.55 -9.73 -0.68
N LYS A 11 5.41 -10.18 -1.21
CA LYS A 11 5.00 -9.87 -2.58
C LYS A 11 4.80 -8.37 -2.84
N MET A 12 4.56 -7.57 -1.81
CA MET A 12 4.36 -6.13 -1.93
C MET A 12 5.67 -5.33 -1.88
N VAL A 13 6.78 -5.95 -1.48
CA VAL A 13 8.08 -5.26 -1.32
C VAL A 13 8.53 -4.56 -2.61
N PRO A 14 8.50 -5.20 -3.80
CA PRO A 14 8.97 -4.55 -5.03
C PRO A 14 8.19 -3.28 -5.39
N GLU A 15 6.87 -3.27 -5.17
CA GLU A 15 6.00 -2.11 -5.38
C GLU A 15 6.39 -0.94 -4.45
N LEU A 16 6.65 -1.24 -3.18
CA LEU A 16 7.00 -0.23 -2.17
C LEU A 16 8.40 0.35 -2.40
N GLU A 17 9.35 -0.46 -2.87
CA GLU A 17 10.67 0.02 -3.29
C GLU A 17 10.55 0.97 -4.48
N GLU A 18 9.68 0.65 -5.46
CA GLU A 18 9.42 1.51 -6.60
C GLU A 18 8.83 2.86 -6.17
N TYR A 19 7.93 2.88 -5.18
CA TYR A 19 7.34 4.11 -4.65
C TYR A 19 8.38 5.09 -4.09
N VAL A 20 9.39 4.58 -3.38
CA VAL A 20 10.49 5.40 -2.86
C VAL A 20 11.41 5.83 -4.00
N LYS A 21 11.78 4.90 -4.89
CA LYS A 21 12.69 5.16 -6.01
C LYS A 21 12.16 6.24 -6.96
N THR A 22 10.86 6.20 -7.25
CA THR A 22 10.16 7.17 -8.11
C THR A 22 9.74 8.43 -7.37
N LYS A 23 9.96 8.50 -6.04
CA LYS A 23 9.56 9.61 -5.16
C LYS A 23 8.06 9.91 -5.18
N ILE A 24 7.23 8.91 -5.51
CA ILE A 24 5.77 9.03 -5.41
C ILE A 24 5.35 9.09 -3.93
N PHE A 25 6.06 8.34 -3.08
CA PHE A 25 5.91 8.38 -1.64
C PHE A 25 7.26 8.58 -0.96
N SER A 26 7.25 9.25 0.19
CA SER A 26 8.43 9.33 1.06
C SER A 26 8.68 8.00 1.79
N GLN A 27 9.88 7.82 2.34
CA GLN A 27 10.18 6.63 3.14
C GLN A 27 9.25 6.50 4.36
N ASP A 28 8.88 7.60 5.00
CA ASP A 28 8.00 7.57 6.18
C ASP A 28 6.55 7.27 5.79
N GLU A 29 6.09 7.74 4.63
CA GLU A 29 4.79 7.34 4.07
C GLU A 29 4.77 5.84 3.76
N VAL A 30 5.83 5.31 3.15
CA VAL A 30 5.96 3.87 2.88
C VAL A 30 5.96 3.05 4.16
N LYS A 31 6.67 3.49 5.21
CA LYS A 31 6.61 2.83 6.54
C LYS A 31 5.18 2.79 7.09
N ASN A 32 4.42 3.87 6.92
CA ASN A 32 3.02 3.92 7.34
C ASN A 32 2.13 2.97 6.51
N ILE A 33 2.36 2.88 5.19
CA ILE A 33 1.66 1.94 4.30
C ILE A 33 1.94 0.49 4.74
N VAL A 34 3.22 0.14 4.97
CA VAL A 34 3.62 -1.20 5.44
C VAL A 34 2.95 -1.53 6.76
N LYS A 35 2.96 -0.60 7.73
CA LYS A 35 2.31 -0.78 9.03
C LYS A 35 0.83 -1.05 8.87
N LYS A 36 0.15 -0.31 7.98
CA LYS A 36 -1.29 -0.44 7.74
C LYS A 36 -1.65 -1.75 7.03
N ARG A 37 -0.94 -2.10 5.95
CA ARG A 37 -1.10 -3.38 5.23
C ARG A 37 -0.85 -4.57 6.17
N THR A 38 0.22 -4.54 6.96
CA THR A 38 0.49 -5.58 7.98
C THR A 38 -0.66 -5.76 8.97
N GLN A 39 -1.24 -4.66 9.46
CA GLN A 39 -2.38 -4.72 10.39
C GLN A 39 -3.65 -5.28 9.73
N MET A 40 -3.89 -4.96 8.46
CA MET A 40 -5.04 -5.43 7.69
C MET A 40 -4.90 -6.91 7.34
N GLU A 41 -3.73 -7.33 6.81
CA GLU A 41 -3.41 -8.73 6.52
C GLU A 41 -3.58 -9.61 7.77
N TYR A 42 -3.03 -9.18 8.90
CA TYR A 42 -3.20 -9.90 10.16
C TYR A 42 -4.66 -9.95 10.63
N ARG A 43 -5.48 -8.96 10.28
CA ARG A 43 -6.90 -8.94 10.65
C ARG A 43 -7.70 -9.92 9.80
N ILE A 44 -7.53 -9.88 8.48
CA ILE A 44 -8.27 -10.75 7.55
C ILE A 44 -7.79 -12.21 7.63
N SER A 45 -6.57 -12.47 8.08
CA SER A 45 -6.04 -13.82 8.25
C SER A 45 -6.55 -14.53 9.51
N LYS A 46 -7.30 -13.85 10.38
CA LYS A 46 -7.86 -14.46 11.61
C LYS A 46 -9.13 -15.23 11.31
N ASN A 47 -9.36 -16.29 12.08
CA ASN A 47 -10.59 -17.11 11.98
C ASN A 47 -11.90 -16.33 12.21
N MET A 48 -11.84 -15.15 12.86
CA MET A 48 -13.00 -14.28 13.12
C MET A 48 -13.04 -13.04 12.21
N ALA A 49 -12.37 -13.07 11.04
CA ALA A 49 -12.44 -11.95 10.11
C ALA A 49 -13.88 -11.76 9.60
N GLU A 50 -14.39 -10.53 9.70
CA GLU A 50 -15.74 -10.19 9.23
C GLU A 50 -15.70 -9.63 7.81
N LYS A 51 -16.81 -9.70 7.07
CA LYS A 51 -16.95 -9.07 5.74
C LYS A 51 -16.53 -7.59 5.76
N ALA A 52 -16.84 -6.87 6.84
CA ALA A 52 -16.47 -5.48 7.02
C ALA A 52 -14.94 -5.24 7.03
N ASP A 53 -14.13 -6.21 7.50
CA ASP A 53 -12.68 -6.08 7.49
C ASP A 53 -12.09 -6.18 6.09
N PHE A 54 -12.63 -7.08 5.27
CA PHE A 54 -12.28 -7.17 3.85
C PHE A 54 -12.67 -5.89 3.10
N LEU A 55 -13.88 -5.36 3.33
CA LEU A 55 -14.33 -4.12 2.70
C LEU A 55 -13.44 -2.94 3.07
N LYS A 56 -13.07 -2.80 4.35
CA LYS A 56 -12.14 -1.75 4.81
C LYS A 56 -10.77 -1.87 4.17
N TYR A 57 -10.28 -3.10 3.95
CA TYR A 57 -9.00 -3.30 3.31
C TYR A 57 -9.05 -2.94 1.81
N ILE A 58 -10.09 -3.37 1.10
CA ILE A 58 -10.32 -3.00 -0.30
C ILE A 58 -10.41 -1.48 -0.45
N GLU A 59 -11.19 -0.82 0.40
CA GLU A 59 -11.34 0.64 0.38
C GLU A 59 -9.98 1.34 0.59
N TYR A 60 -9.17 0.86 1.53
CA TYR A 60 -7.84 1.40 1.77
C TYR A 60 -6.93 1.27 0.54
N GLU A 61 -6.88 0.10 -0.10
CA GLU A 61 -6.04 -0.13 -1.29
C GLU A 61 -6.51 0.70 -2.49
N LEU A 62 -7.83 0.86 -2.69
CA LEU A 62 -8.37 1.74 -3.73
C LEU A 62 -8.00 3.20 -3.52
N ASN A 63 -8.07 3.67 -2.28
CA ASN A 63 -7.68 5.03 -1.92
C ASN A 63 -6.17 5.25 -2.10
N LEU A 64 -5.34 4.27 -1.72
CA LEU A 64 -3.89 4.32 -1.93
C LEU A 64 -3.54 4.40 -3.41
N GLU A 65 -4.20 3.59 -4.25
CA GLU A 65 -3.99 3.60 -5.71
C GLU A 65 -4.43 4.93 -6.33
N THR A 66 -5.55 5.49 -5.88
CA THR A 66 -6.03 6.81 -6.34
C THR A 66 -5.02 7.91 -6.00
N LEU A 67 -4.50 7.90 -4.77
CA LEU A 67 -3.46 8.84 -4.33
C LEU A 67 -2.18 8.69 -5.16
N ARG A 68 -1.75 7.45 -5.41
CA ARG A 68 -0.58 7.15 -6.22
C ARG A 68 -0.71 7.70 -7.64
N LYS A 69 -1.85 7.49 -8.30
CA LYS A 69 -2.13 8.02 -9.64
C LYS A 69 -2.05 9.54 -9.68
N ALA A 70 -2.75 10.21 -8.77
CA ALA A 70 -2.75 11.68 -8.69
C ALA A 70 -1.33 12.26 -8.48
N ARG A 71 -0.52 11.62 -7.63
CA ARG A 71 0.87 12.03 -7.41
C ARG A 71 1.76 11.77 -8.62
N LYS A 72 1.59 10.63 -9.29
CA LYS A 72 2.32 10.28 -10.51
C LYS A 72 2.03 11.27 -11.63
N GLU A 73 0.75 11.63 -11.82
CA GLU A 73 0.34 12.65 -12.80
C GLU A 73 1.01 13.99 -12.50
N ARG A 74 0.97 14.45 -11.24
CA ARG A 74 1.63 15.71 -10.83
C ARG A 74 3.14 15.69 -11.08
N LEU A 75 3.82 14.58 -10.79
CA LEU A 75 5.25 14.42 -11.07
C LEU A 75 5.56 14.41 -12.57
N GLY A 76 4.75 13.71 -13.36
CA GLY A 76 4.86 13.70 -14.82
C GLY A 76 4.69 15.09 -15.42
N THR A 77 3.67 15.83 -14.97
CA THR A 77 3.45 17.23 -15.34
C THR A 77 4.64 18.09 -14.95
N MET A 78 5.18 17.93 -13.73
CA MET A 78 6.33 18.71 -13.26
C MET A 78 7.61 18.47 -14.09
N ILE A 79 7.82 17.25 -14.59
CA ILE A 79 8.98 16.92 -15.46
C ILE A 79 8.81 17.54 -16.85
N LEU A 80 7.59 17.62 -17.38
CA LEU A 80 7.32 18.18 -18.71
C LEU A 80 7.47 19.72 -18.78
N PHE A 81 7.40 20.41 -17.64
CA PHE A 81 7.57 21.87 -17.54
C PHE A 81 8.99 22.31 -17.16
N ARG A 82 9.95 21.38 -17.06
CA ARG A 82 11.35 21.66 -16.69
C ARG A 82 12.27 21.46 -17.89
#